data_AF-A0ABC8QUS5-F1
#
_entry.id   AF-A0ABC8QUS5-F1
#
_cell.length_a   1.000
_cell.length_b   1.000
_cell.length_c   1.000
_cell.angle_alpha   90.00
_cell.angle_beta   90.00
_cell.angle_gamma   90.00
#
_symmetry.space_group_name_H-M   'P 1'
#
loop_
_entity.id
_entity.type
_entity.pdbx_description
1 polymer ?
#
loop_
_entity_poly.entity_id
_entity_poly.type
_entity_poly.pdbx_seq_one_letter_code
_entity_poly.pdbx_strand_id
1 'polypeptide(L)'
;MASQSISSAHIVAGDDDLLTEILLRLPIRPLLRFKSVSKHWLSLISNPYFRHRRSHGITTPSGLFLRRFSFPDFLKHDFVPLDGSSATKPPFRALNFVNQPSSIEISQSCNGLLCCCTFQGTKAQRNFKNTRGVQLAFDPSKSPCYKVVCVYSSVGLPEHYEIEVYSSETGLWRRSGNPFRSSVTFKKGVFWNGAINWFNSSGDFLCFNVDEEWLRTLAMPPAPNGGEKRMVKYFGESCGHLHLIENYGPPTIHFIVYEMGRNYSGWFVKYVVDLDPVMKAFPESMNRGVGSSDLNYYMFLILTLTRMGNDEESFLLFTLPAKAMRYNLSDKTFEKAFDFEEGRVRREIFPIVPWNDAFPYIESLACV
;
A
#
# COMPACT_ATOMS: atom_id res chain seq x y z
N MET A 1 21.68 57.84 -13.80
CA MET A 1 21.06 56.53 -14.07
C MET A 1 20.91 55.83 -12.73
N ALA A 2 19.69 55.66 -12.23
CA ALA A 2 19.45 54.93 -10.99
C ALA A 2 19.39 53.43 -11.32
N SER A 3 20.31 52.64 -10.73
CA SER A 3 20.24 51.18 -10.76
C SER A 3 18.97 50.74 -10.04
N GLN A 4 17.98 50.21 -10.75
CA GLN A 4 16.84 49.56 -10.11
C GLN A 4 17.36 48.36 -9.34
N SER A 5 17.29 48.40 -8.00
CA SER A 5 17.63 47.25 -7.19
C SER A 5 16.62 46.15 -7.47
N ILE A 6 17.08 45.05 -8.06
CA ILE A 6 16.26 43.87 -8.30
C ILE A 6 15.78 43.34 -6.94
N SER A 7 14.47 43.18 -6.76
CA SER A 7 13.90 42.63 -5.53
C SER A 7 14.44 41.23 -5.28
N SER A 8 14.72 40.88 -4.02
CA SER A 8 15.16 39.52 -3.64
C SER A 8 14.22 38.43 -4.15
N ALA A 9 12.91 38.72 -4.24
CA ALA A 9 11.93 37.80 -4.81
C ALA A 9 12.17 37.54 -6.31
N HIS A 10 12.62 38.55 -7.05
CA HIS A 10 12.95 38.42 -8.47
C HIS A 10 14.28 37.68 -8.68
N ILE A 11 15.24 37.85 -7.77
CA ILE A 11 16.50 37.07 -7.78
C ILE A 11 16.18 35.58 -7.55
N VAL A 12 15.40 35.26 -6.52
CA VAL A 12 15.02 33.87 -6.20
C VAL A 12 14.16 33.25 -7.30
N ALA A 13 13.20 34.00 -7.86
CA ALA A 13 12.33 33.49 -8.93
C ALA A 13 13.01 33.39 -10.30
N GLY A 14 14.17 34.02 -10.47
CA GLY A 14 15.00 33.93 -11.67
C GLY A 14 16.13 32.90 -11.60
N ASP A 15 16.29 32.24 -10.45
CA ASP A 15 17.25 31.16 -10.23
C ASP A 15 16.50 29.82 -10.20
N ASP A 16 16.72 28.99 -11.22
CA ASP A 16 16.03 27.72 -11.41
C ASP A 16 16.28 26.73 -10.26
N ASP A 17 17.46 26.75 -9.65
CA ASP A 17 17.84 25.84 -8.58
C ASP A 17 17.11 26.22 -7.28
N LEU A 18 17.15 27.50 -6.91
CA LEU A 18 16.44 28.01 -5.73
C LEU A 18 14.92 27.84 -5.88
N LEU A 19 14.38 28.17 -7.05
CA LEU A 19 12.97 28.01 -7.33
C LEU A 19 12.57 26.53 -7.29
N THR A 20 13.39 25.63 -7.84
CA THR A 20 13.17 24.18 -7.76
C THR A 20 13.13 23.69 -6.31
N GLU A 21 14.07 24.09 -5.46
CA GLU A 21 14.08 23.72 -4.03
C GLU A 21 12.83 24.20 -3.29
N ILE A 22 12.36 25.41 -3.58
CA ILE A 22 11.12 25.95 -3.00
C ILE A 22 9.92 25.11 -3.45
N LEU A 23 9.79 24.88 -4.75
CA LEU A 23 8.66 24.15 -5.33
C LEU A 23 8.62 22.68 -4.88
N LEU A 24 9.78 22.03 -4.66
CA LEU A 24 9.87 20.67 -4.15
C LEU A 24 9.27 20.50 -2.75
N ARG A 25 9.31 21.55 -1.91
CA ARG A 25 8.80 21.53 -0.53
C ARG A 25 7.30 21.78 -0.42
N LEU A 26 6.66 22.20 -1.50
CA LEU A 26 5.23 22.49 -1.49
C LEU A 26 4.38 21.22 -1.59
N PRO A 27 3.15 21.21 -1.03
CA PRO A 27 2.18 20.15 -1.29
C PRO A 27 1.80 20.07 -2.78
N ILE A 28 1.31 18.91 -3.23
CA ILE A 28 1.10 18.65 -4.66
C ILE A 28 -0.04 19.49 -5.24
N ARG A 29 -1.14 19.68 -4.50
CA ARG A 29 -2.29 20.44 -5.01
C ARG A 29 -1.96 21.91 -5.32
N PRO A 30 -1.32 22.69 -4.42
CA PRO A 30 -0.82 24.02 -4.76
C PRO A 30 0.15 23.98 -5.94
N LEU A 31 1.07 23.02 -5.97
CA LEU A 31 2.07 22.91 -7.03
C LEU A 31 1.44 22.68 -8.42
N LEU A 32 0.36 21.90 -8.51
CA LEU A 32 -0.38 21.74 -9.76
C LEU A 32 -1.01 23.05 -10.23
N ARG A 33 -1.49 23.90 -9.33
CA ARG A 33 -2.00 25.24 -9.65
C ARG A 33 -0.88 26.19 -10.07
N PHE A 34 0.31 26.03 -9.48
CA PHE A 34 1.48 26.86 -9.77
C PHE A 34 2.01 26.71 -11.20
N LYS A 35 1.65 25.62 -11.89
CA LYS A 35 1.85 25.50 -13.34
C LYS A 35 1.17 26.61 -14.15
N SER A 36 0.11 27.26 -13.64
CA SER A 36 -0.57 28.35 -14.34
C SER A 36 -0.01 29.75 -14.03
N VAL A 37 1.02 29.86 -13.16
CA VAL A 37 1.58 31.15 -12.74
C VAL A 37 2.42 31.78 -13.85
N SER A 38 3.26 30.99 -14.53
CA SER A 38 4.08 31.45 -15.65
C SER A 38 4.51 30.29 -16.54
N LYS A 39 4.96 30.58 -17.78
CA LYS A 39 5.56 29.57 -18.67
C LYS A 39 6.82 28.95 -18.06
N HIS A 40 7.59 29.74 -17.31
CA HIS A 40 8.80 29.27 -16.63
C HIS A 40 8.47 28.26 -15.53
N TRP A 41 7.49 28.55 -14.68
CA TRP A 41 7.02 27.64 -13.63
C TRP A 41 6.38 26.37 -14.22
N LEU A 42 5.58 26.51 -15.27
CA LEU A 42 5.05 25.37 -16.02
C LEU A 42 6.18 24.44 -16.51
N SER A 43 7.23 25.01 -17.08
CA SER A 43 8.39 24.27 -17.59
C SER A 43 9.12 23.54 -16.47
N LEU A 44 9.47 24.23 -15.37
CA LEU A 44 10.15 23.64 -14.22
C LEU A 44 9.36 22.50 -13.58
N ILE A 45 8.08 22.72 -13.26
CA ILE A 45 7.25 21.72 -12.58
C ILE A 45 6.95 20.52 -13.50
N SER A 46 6.91 20.75 -14.81
CA SER A 46 6.67 19.68 -15.78
C SER A 46 7.93 18.89 -16.13
N ASN A 47 9.12 19.40 -15.80
CA ASN A 47 10.41 18.77 -16.07
C ASN A 47 10.48 17.37 -15.40
N PRO A 48 10.89 16.31 -16.14
CA PRO A 48 11.10 14.98 -15.58
C PRO A 48 12.06 14.96 -14.38
N TYR A 49 13.12 15.78 -14.39
CA TYR A 49 14.07 15.89 -13.29
C TYR A 49 13.40 16.39 -12.01
N PHE A 50 12.52 17.38 -12.12
CA PHE A 50 11.76 17.90 -10.97
C PHE A 50 10.88 16.80 -10.36
N ARG A 51 10.16 16.04 -11.19
CA ARG A 51 9.32 14.91 -10.73
C ARG A 51 10.15 13.84 -10.06
N HIS A 52 11.26 13.45 -10.68
CA HIS A 52 12.19 12.47 -10.17
C HIS A 52 12.75 12.87 -8.80
N ARG A 53 13.21 14.11 -8.63
CA ARG A 53 13.70 14.62 -7.33
C ARG A 53 12.62 14.60 -6.26
N ARG A 54 11.37 14.90 -6.62
CA ARG A 54 10.25 14.80 -5.69
C ARG A 54 9.96 13.36 -5.28
N SER A 55 10.05 12.43 -6.23
CA SER A 55 9.83 10.99 -6.00
C SER A 55 10.97 10.30 -5.24
N HIS A 56 12.16 10.90 -5.21
CA HIS A 56 13.27 10.47 -4.35
C HIS A 56 13.07 10.86 -2.89
N GLY A 57 12.16 11.79 -2.59
CA GLY A 57 11.72 12.03 -1.23
C GLY A 57 10.88 10.85 -0.74
N ILE A 58 11.00 10.51 0.55
CA ILE A 58 10.17 9.50 1.19
C ILE A 58 8.70 9.93 1.02
N THR A 59 7.96 9.27 0.13
CA THR A 59 6.54 9.55 -0.07
C THR A 59 5.74 8.74 0.94
N THR A 60 5.57 9.28 2.14
CA THR A 60 4.65 8.72 3.12
C THR A 60 3.21 8.84 2.58
N PRO A 61 2.39 7.78 2.67
CA PRO A 61 0.99 7.86 2.31
C PRO A 61 0.27 8.96 3.10
N SER A 62 -0.52 9.79 2.44
CA SER A 62 -1.33 10.83 3.09
C SER A 62 -2.65 10.29 3.64
N GLY A 63 -3.07 9.10 3.17
CA GLY A 63 -4.22 8.39 3.70
C GLY A 63 -4.30 6.95 3.20
N LEU A 64 -5.34 6.26 3.64
CA LEU A 64 -5.66 4.88 3.24
C LEU A 64 -7.09 4.81 2.74
N PHE A 65 -7.30 4.18 1.58
CA PHE A 65 -8.62 3.71 1.20
C PHE A 65 -8.89 2.35 1.82
N LEU A 66 -9.96 2.25 2.60
CA LEU A 66 -10.40 0.99 3.20
C LEU A 66 -11.61 0.48 2.42
N ARG A 67 -11.51 -0.74 1.91
CA ARG A 67 -12.65 -1.39 1.26
C ARG A 67 -13.71 -1.73 2.29
N ARG A 68 -14.96 -1.48 1.92
CA ARG A 68 -16.11 -1.77 2.76
C ARG A 68 -17.21 -2.48 2.00
N PHE A 69 -17.58 -3.65 2.52
CA PHE A 69 -18.78 -4.38 2.10
C PHE A 69 -20.00 -3.83 2.83
N SER A 70 -21.02 -3.37 2.11
CA SER A 70 -22.29 -2.91 2.68
C SER A 70 -23.45 -3.55 1.91
N PHE A 71 -24.13 -4.56 2.45
CA PHE A 71 -25.34 -5.09 1.80
C PHE A 71 -26.54 -4.14 2.04
N PRO A 72 -27.47 -3.92 1.07
CA PRO A 72 -27.51 -4.43 -0.31
C PRO A 72 -26.75 -3.55 -1.32
N ASP A 73 -26.09 -2.48 -0.87
CA ASP A 73 -25.42 -1.50 -1.71
C ASP A 73 -24.09 -2.00 -2.34
N PHE A 74 -23.71 -1.32 -3.41
CA PHE A 74 -22.42 -1.42 -4.10
C PHE A 74 -21.20 -1.28 -3.15
N LEU A 75 -20.06 -1.87 -3.52
CA LEU A 75 -18.77 -1.72 -2.82
C LEU A 75 -18.46 -0.23 -2.57
N LYS A 76 -18.21 0.14 -1.31
CA LYS A 76 -17.81 1.50 -0.90
C LYS A 76 -16.38 1.48 -0.37
N HIS A 77 -15.74 2.65 -0.37
CA HIS A 77 -14.43 2.83 0.22
C HIS A 77 -14.50 3.94 1.27
N ASP A 78 -14.04 3.64 2.49
CA ASP A 78 -13.79 4.66 3.51
C ASP A 78 -12.38 5.23 3.30
N PHE A 79 -12.11 6.45 3.78
CA PHE A 79 -10.80 7.07 3.68
C PHE A 79 -10.31 7.47 5.08
N VAL A 80 -9.14 6.97 5.45
CA VAL A 80 -8.50 7.29 6.74
C VAL A 80 -7.30 8.20 6.47
N PRO A 81 -7.32 9.47 6.91
CA PRO A 81 -6.18 10.36 6.78
C PRO A 81 -5.04 9.92 7.71
N LEU A 82 -3.80 10.01 7.24
CA LEU A 82 -2.60 9.69 8.01
C LEU A 82 -1.82 10.94 8.45
N ASP A 83 -2.10 12.09 7.85
CA ASP A 83 -1.43 13.37 8.15
C ASP A 83 -1.97 14.09 9.40
N GLY A 84 -2.83 13.44 10.18
CA GLY A 84 -3.44 14.01 11.40
C GLY A 84 -4.45 15.12 11.13
N SER A 85 -4.74 15.45 9.86
CA SER A 85 -5.75 16.44 9.52
C SER A 85 -7.15 15.83 9.68
N SER A 86 -7.87 16.24 10.73
CA SER A 86 -9.27 15.86 10.97
C SER A 86 -10.23 16.34 9.86
N ALA A 87 -9.74 17.15 8.92
CA ALA A 87 -10.53 17.91 7.95
C ALA A 87 -10.40 17.45 6.49
N THR A 88 -9.60 16.43 6.18
CA THR A 88 -9.41 16.03 4.77
C THR A 88 -10.57 15.17 4.29
N LYS A 89 -11.47 15.82 3.55
CA LYS A 89 -12.39 15.13 2.63
C LYS A 89 -11.56 14.17 1.76
N PRO A 90 -12.04 12.95 1.48
CA PRO A 90 -11.32 12.02 0.63
C PRO A 90 -10.98 12.71 -0.71
N PRO A 91 -9.80 12.42 -1.30
CA PRO A 91 -9.34 13.13 -2.49
C PRO A 91 -10.33 13.01 -3.67
N PHE A 92 -11.16 11.96 -3.66
CA PHE A 92 -12.35 11.80 -4.48
C PHE A 92 -13.44 11.08 -3.69
N ARG A 93 -14.72 11.36 -3.98
CA ARG A 93 -15.88 10.75 -3.29
C ARG A 93 -16.37 9.46 -3.94
N ALA A 94 -16.05 9.25 -5.21
CA ALA A 94 -16.37 8.06 -5.98
C ALA A 94 -15.37 7.92 -7.14
N LEU A 95 -15.03 6.68 -7.49
CA LEU A 95 -14.35 6.35 -8.74
C LEU A 95 -15.43 6.26 -9.83
N ASN A 96 -15.86 7.40 -10.37
CA ASN A 96 -16.98 7.49 -11.32
C ASN A 96 -16.55 7.81 -12.76
N PHE A 97 -15.26 7.66 -13.06
CA PHE A 97 -14.71 7.90 -14.41
C PHE A 97 -15.14 6.84 -15.42
N VAL A 98 -15.66 5.70 -14.96
CA VAL A 98 -16.33 4.73 -15.82
C VAL A 98 -17.83 5.08 -15.77
N ASN A 99 -18.42 5.44 -16.91
CA ASN A 99 -19.86 5.70 -17.08
C ASN A 99 -20.68 4.40 -16.94
N GLN A 100 -20.54 3.70 -15.81
CA GLN A 100 -21.19 2.44 -15.51
C GLN A 100 -21.68 2.48 -14.05
N PRO A 101 -22.90 1.98 -13.77
CA PRO A 101 -23.44 1.90 -12.42
C PRO A 101 -22.77 0.81 -11.55
N SER A 102 -21.80 0.06 -12.09
CA SER A 102 -21.08 -0.99 -11.35
C SER A 102 -20.03 -0.41 -10.41
N SER A 103 -19.86 -1.02 -9.24
CA SER A 103 -18.85 -0.59 -8.27
C SER A 103 -17.44 -0.85 -8.80
N ILE A 104 -16.64 0.22 -8.93
CA ILE A 104 -15.21 0.10 -9.14
C ILE A 104 -14.56 -0.35 -7.83
N GLU A 105 -13.78 -1.42 -7.88
CA GLU A 105 -13.00 -1.95 -6.76
C GLU A 105 -11.54 -1.54 -6.94
N ILE A 106 -10.92 -0.97 -5.89
CA ILE A 106 -9.46 -0.82 -5.85
C ILE A 106 -8.87 -2.20 -5.61
N SER A 107 -8.15 -2.76 -6.58
CA SER A 107 -7.49 -4.06 -6.46
C SER A 107 -6.09 -3.93 -5.86
N GLN A 108 -5.37 -2.85 -6.15
CA GLN A 108 -4.02 -2.56 -5.65
C GLN A 108 -3.72 -1.06 -5.58
N SER A 109 -2.71 -0.72 -4.79
CA SER A 109 -2.06 0.59 -4.77
C SER A 109 -0.55 0.44 -4.81
N CYS A 110 0.15 1.26 -5.59
CA CYS A 110 1.61 1.25 -5.70
C CYS A 110 2.12 2.66 -6.03
N ASN A 111 2.89 3.27 -5.11
CA ASN A 111 3.57 4.55 -5.32
C ASN A 111 2.69 5.67 -5.94
N GLY A 112 1.45 5.78 -5.46
CA GLY A 112 0.47 6.78 -5.90
C GLY A 112 -0.45 6.33 -7.05
N LEU A 113 -0.21 5.17 -7.65
CA LEU A 113 -1.15 4.56 -8.60
C LEU A 113 -2.14 3.66 -7.88
N LEU A 114 -3.39 3.68 -8.35
CA LEU A 114 -4.44 2.75 -7.93
C LEU A 114 -4.83 1.87 -9.11
N CYS A 115 -4.73 0.55 -8.95
CA CYS A 115 -5.29 -0.40 -9.88
C CYS A 115 -6.75 -0.62 -9.52
N CYS A 116 -7.64 -0.46 -10.50
CA CYS A 116 -9.07 -0.53 -10.30
C CYS A 116 -9.68 -1.55 -11.27
N CYS A 117 -10.61 -2.37 -10.80
CA CYS A 117 -11.34 -3.32 -11.63
C CYS A 117 -12.86 -3.15 -11.51
N THR A 118 -13.59 -3.61 -12.53
CA THR A 118 -15.05 -3.70 -12.53
C THR A 118 -15.48 -5.11 -12.92
N PHE A 119 -16.60 -5.56 -12.36
CA PHE A 119 -17.17 -6.88 -12.60
C PHE A 119 -18.00 -6.98 -13.89
N GLN A 120 -18.27 -5.86 -14.56
CA GLN A 120 -19.03 -5.81 -15.82
C GLN A 120 -18.17 -5.22 -16.92
N GLY A 121 -17.59 -6.08 -17.75
CA GLY A 121 -16.74 -5.67 -18.87
C GLY A 121 -17.54 -5.23 -20.09
N THR A 122 -17.14 -4.13 -20.72
CA THR A 122 -17.53 -3.81 -22.10
C THR A 122 -16.49 -4.39 -23.08
N LYS A 123 -16.84 -4.55 -24.37
CA LYS A 123 -16.00 -5.17 -25.41
C LYS A 123 -14.61 -4.54 -25.61
N ALA A 124 -14.35 -3.36 -25.05
CA ALA A 124 -13.05 -2.67 -25.11
C ALA A 124 -12.09 -3.05 -23.97
N GLN A 125 -12.46 -3.98 -23.08
CA GLN A 125 -11.66 -4.40 -21.92
C GLN A 125 -11.11 -5.83 -22.09
N ARG A 126 -9.89 -6.08 -21.60
CA ARG A 126 -9.26 -7.41 -21.64
C ARG A 126 -9.96 -8.32 -20.62
N ASN A 127 -10.52 -9.43 -21.11
CA ASN A 127 -11.17 -10.45 -20.28
C ASN A 127 -10.12 -11.33 -19.61
N PHE A 128 -9.92 -11.13 -18.31
CA PHE A 128 -8.99 -11.86 -17.46
C PHE A 128 -9.58 -13.19 -16.93
N LYS A 129 -10.14 -14.03 -17.82
CA LYS A 129 -10.56 -15.38 -17.42
C LYS A 129 -9.34 -16.15 -16.88
N ASN A 130 -9.47 -16.82 -15.75
CA ASN A 130 -8.41 -17.56 -15.04
C ASN A 130 -7.28 -16.74 -14.42
N THR A 131 -7.43 -15.42 -14.30
CA THR A 131 -6.46 -14.59 -13.57
C THR A 131 -6.51 -14.84 -12.07
N ARG A 132 -5.32 -14.96 -11.47
CA ARG A 132 -5.09 -15.26 -10.05
C ARG A 132 -4.55 -14.05 -9.29
N GLY A 133 -3.90 -13.14 -9.99
CA GLY A 133 -3.32 -11.92 -9.44
C GLY A 133 -3.08 -10.86 -10.52
N VAL A 134 -3.29 -9.60 -10.16
CA VAL A 134 -2.88 -8.44 -10.96
C VAL A 134 -2.11 -7.51 -10.03
N GLN A 135 -0.88 -7.18 -10.42
CA GLN A 135 0.06 -6.42 -9.62
C GLN A 135 0.56 -5.18 -10.36
N LEU A 136 0.58 -4.04 -9.65
CA LEU A 136 1.26 -2.84 -10.15
C LEU A 136 2.74 -2.90 -9.80
N ALA A 137 3.57 -2.55 -10.77
CA ALA A 137 4.98 -2.31 -10.60
C ALA A 137 5.28 -0.89 -11.09
N PHE A 138 5.46 0.02 -10.14
CA PHE A 138 5.69 1.43 -10.43
C PHE A 138 6.68 2.01 -9.45
N ASP A 139 7.78 2.54 -9.97
CA ASP A 139 8.76 3.29 -9.19
C ASP A 139 8.97 4.66 -9.85
N PRO A 140 8.28 5.71 -9.38
CA PRO A 140 8.36 7.03 -9.97
C PRO A 140 9.74 7.68 -9.81
N SER A 141 10.59 7.13 -8.93
CA SER A 141 11.98 7.54 -8.81
C SER A 141 12.82 7.00 -9.98
N LYS A 142 12.45 5.89 -10.62
CA LYS A 142 13.21 5.30 -11.73
C LYS A 142 12.63 5.65 -13.10
N SER A 143 11.32 5.65 -13.23
CA SER A 143 10.66 5.86 -14.52
C SER A 143 9.27 6.47 -14.34
N PRO A 144 8.81 7.35 -15.26
CA PRO A 144 7.41 7.76 -15.29
C PRO A 144 6.47 6.64 -15.76
N CYS A 145 7.01 5.56 -16.32
CA CYS A 145 6.23 4.44 -16.81
C CYS A 145 5.99 3.40 -15.71
N TYR A 146 4.83 2.77 -15.76
CA TYR A 146 4.46 1.66 -14.89
C TYR A 146 4.29 0.38 -15.69
N LYS A 147 4.37 -0.74 -14.99
CA LYS A 147 4.06 -2.06 -15.53
C LYS A 147 2.92 -2.68 -14.75
N VAL A 148 2.15 -3.55 -15.42
CA VAL A 148 1.12 -4.37 -14.79
C VAL A 148 1.51 -5.83 -14.99
N VAL A 149 1.67 -6.56 -13.91
CA VAL A 149 2.02 -7.99 -13.93
C VAL A 149 0.76 -8.78 -13.63
N CYS A 150 0.38 -9.66 -14.54
CA CYS A 150 -0.78 -10.53 -14.42
C CYS A 150 -0.32 -11.98 -14.29
N VAL A 151 -0.81 -12.66 -13.25
CA VAL A 151 -0.58 -14.10 -13.05
C VAL A 151 -1.87 -14.83 -13.34
N TYR A 152 -1.84 -15.82 -14.23
CA TYR A 152 -3.01 -16.65 -14.57
C TYR A 152 -2.69 -18.13 -14.46
N SER A 153 -3.72 -18.94 -14.21
CA SER A 153 -3.57 -20.40 -14.19
C SER A 153 -3.39 -20.95 -15.59
N SER A 154 -2.41 -21.82 -15.76
CA SER A 154 -2.26 -22.64 -16.97
C SER A 154 -3.43 -23.62 -17.06
N VAL A 155 -3.92 -23.84 -18.29
CA VAL A 155 -5.11 -24.69 -18.53
C VAL A 155 -4.78 -26.15 -18.20
N GLY A 156 -5.62 -26.79 -17.40
CA GLY A 156 -5.57 -28.24 -17.15
C GLY A 156 -4.52 -28.70 -16.13
N LEU A 157 -3.72 -27.81 -15.55
CA LEU A 157 -2.68 -28.15 -14.58
C LEU A 157 -2.89 -27.40 -13.24
N PRO A 158 -3.16 -28.11 -12.13
CA PRO A 158 -3.19 -27.51 -10.80
C PRO A 158 -1.85 -26.85 -10.46
N GLU A 159 -1.89 -25.71 -9.77
CA GLU A 159 -0.69 -24.99 -9.28
C GLU A 159 0.32 -24.55 -10.36
N HIS A 160 -0.04 -24.62 -11.64
CA HIS A 160 0.77 -24.10 -12.74
C HIS A 160 0.28 -22.72 -13.14
N TYR A 161 1.22 -21.80 -13.30
CA TYR A 161 0.96 -20.41 -13.58
C TYR A 161 1.87 -19.88 -14.66
N GLU A 162 1.39 -18.85 -15.33
CA GLU A 162 2.13 -18.07 -16.31
C GLU A 162 2.00 -16.58 -15.95
N ILE A 163 2.98 -15.80 -16.40
CA ILE A 163 3.01 -14.35 -16.19
C ILE A 163 2.91 -13.62 -17.51
N GLU A 164 2.07 -12.60 -17.54
CA GLU A 164 2.05 -11.57 -18.58
C GLU A 164 2.37 -10.21 -17.97
N VAL A 165 3.18 -9.42 -18.67
CA VAL A 165 3.59 -8.07 -18.25
C VAL A 165 3.12 -7.06 -19.29
N TYR A 166 2.34 -6.09 -18.85
CA TYR A 166 2.05 -4.87 -19.58
C TYR A 166 3.11 -3.83 -19.29
N SER A 167 3.50 -3.05 -20.29
CA SER A 167 4.31 -1.84 -20.12
C SER A 167 3.56 -0.63 -20.64
N SER A 168 3.41 0.40 -19.79
CA SER A 168 2.80 1.67 -20.20
C SER A 168 3.62 2.43 -21.24
N GLU A 169 4.91 2.14 -21.35
CA GLU A 169 5.82 2.74 -22.33
C GLU A 169 5.49 2.27 -23.75
N THR A 170 5.20 0.97 -23.90
CA THR A 170 4.91 0.36 -25.21
C THR A 170 3.42 0.24 -25.49
N GLY A 171 2.58 0.28 -24.45
CA GLY A 171 1.15 0.00 -24.53
C GLY A 171 0.82 -1.47 -24.81
N LEU A 172 1.80 -2.38 -24.72
CA LEU A 172 1.64 -3.78 -25.08
C LEU A 172 1.77 -4.73 -23.88
N TRP A 173 1.08 -5.86 -23.98
CA TRP A 173 1.25 -7.01 -23.09
C TRP A 173 2.19 -8.02 -23.74
N ARG A 174 3.10 -8.60 -22.94
CA ARG A 174 3.95 -9.71 -23.35
C ARG A 174 3.93 -10.83 -22.34
N ARG A 175 4.07 -12.08 -22.80
CA ARG A 175 4.34 -13.20 -21.90
C ARG A 175 5.75 -13.08 -21.36
N SER A 176 5.92 -13.43 -20.09
CA SER A 176 7.19 -13.38 -19.38
C SER A 176 7.57 -14.75 -18.85
N GLY A 177 8.79 -15.16 -19.14
CA GLY A 177 9.34 -16.44 -18.71
C GLY A 177 8.56 -17.66 -19.22
N ASN A 178 8.82 -18.80 -18.55
CA ASN A 178 8.13 -20.07 -18.79
C ASN A 178 7.05 -20.30 -17.72
N PRO A 179 6.05 -21.15 -18.01
CA PRO A 179 5.13 -21.61 -16.98
C PRO A 179 5.88 -22.21 -15.79
N PHE A 180 5.39 -21.94 -14.58
CA PHE A 180 6.02 -22.36 -13.34
C PHE A 180 4.99 -22.94 -12.37
N ARG A 181 5.48 -23.77 -11.44
CA ARG A 181 4.66 -24.30 -10.36
C ARG A 181 4.85 -23.48 -9.09
N SER A 182 3.76 -23.19 -8.40
CA SER A 182 3.84 -22.53 -7.09
C SER A 182 2.65 -22.85 -6.20
N SER A 183 2.88 -22.81 -4.90
CA SER A 183 1.88 -22.93 -3.83
C SER A 183 1.45 -21.55 -3.28
N VAL A 184 2.03 -20.45 -3.77
CA VAL A 184 1.71 -19.10 -3.26
C VAL A 184 0.40 -18.56 -3.79
N THR A 185 -0.20 -17.62 -3.06
CA THR A 185 -1.40 -16.90 -3.52
C THR A 185 -0.99 -15.61 -4.22
N PHE A 186 -1.53 -15.37 -5.42
CA PHE A 186 -1.15 -14.20 -6.23
C PHE A 186 -2.05 -12.97 -6.02
N LYS A 187 -2.97 -12.99 -5.05
CA LYS A 187 -3.92 -11.87 -4.88
C LYS A 187 -3.30 -10.61 -4.27
N LYS A 188 -2.22 -10.73 -3.49
CA LYS A 188 -1.68 -9.64 -2.65
C LYS A 188 -0.17 -9.48 -2.80
N GLY A 189 0.31 -9.42 -4.04
CA GLY A 189 1.71 -9.16 -4.31
C GLY A 189 2.10 -7.73 -3.94
N VAL A 190 3.26 -7.56 -3.32
CA VAL A 190 3.83 -6.26 -2.93
C VAL A 190 5.02 -5.93 -3.83
N PHE A 191 4.96 -4.79 -4.51
CA PHE A 191 6.08 -4.29 -5.28
C PHE A 191 7.12 -3.65 -4.35
N TRP A 192 8.33 -4.19 -4.37
CA TRP A 192 9.46 -3.67 -3.61
C TRP A 192 10.76 -3.98 -4.35
N ASN A 193 11.63 -2.97 -4.45
CA ASN A 193 12.95 -3.10 -5.03
C ASN A 193 12.96 -3.70 -6.46
N GLY A 194 12.08 -3.22 -7.35
CA GLY A 194 11.99 -3.67 -8.74
C GLY A 194 11.33 -5.04 -8.94
N ALA A 195 10.87 -5.68 -7.86
CA ALA A 195 10.26 -7.00 -7.91
C ALA A 195 8.91 -7.03 -7.21
N ILE A 196 8.08 -8.00 -7.61
CA ILE A 196 6.82 -8.30 -6.94
C ILE A 196 7.04 -9.50 -6.05
N ASN A 197 6.57 -9.36 -4.82
CA ASN A 197 6.78 -10.31 -3.75
C ASN A 197 5.44 -10.92 -3.33
N TRP A 198 5.37 -12.23 -3.27
CA TRP A 198 4.23 -13.00 -2.76
C TRP A 198 4.70 -13.99 -1.72
N PHE A 199 3.81 -14.42 -0.83
CA PHE A 199 4.12 -15.47 0.13
C PHE A 199 2.87 -16.36 0.35
N ASN A 200 3.05 -17.47 1.07
CA ASN A 200 1.94 -18.20 1.68
C ASN A 200 2.18 -18.48 3.17
N SER A 201 1.11 -18.90 3.86
CA SER A 201 1.17 -19.30 5.27
C SER A 201 2.01 -20.57 5.51
N SER A 202 2.27 -21.34 4.46
CA SER A 202 3.06 -22.58 4.51
C SER A 202 4.57 -22.32 4.56
N GLY A 203 5.01 -21.08 4.36
CA GLY A 203 6.42 -20.68 4.47
C GLY A 203 7.13 -20.42 3.14
N ASP A 204 6.42 -20.44 2.01
CA ASP A 204 6.98 -20.09 0.70
C ASP A 204 6.97 -18.58 0.50
N PHE A 205 8.10 -18.03 0.03
CA PHE A 205 8.25 -16.63 -0.36
C PHE A 205 8.75 -16.57 -1.80
N LEU A 206 7.99 -15.92 -2.68
CA LEU A 206 8.24 -15.87 -4.12
C LEU A 206 8.49 -14.43 -4.57
N CYS A 207 9.57 -14.22 -5.30
CA CYS A 207 9.99 -12.93 -5.83
C CYS A 207 10.10 -13.01 -7.36
N PHE A 208 9.38 -12.11 -8.05
CA PHE A 208 9.46 -11.93 -9.50
C PHE A 208 10.07 -10.57 -9.83
N ASN A 209 11.25 -10.55 -10.42
CA ASN A 209 11.87 -9.31 -10.90
C ASN A 209 11.17 -8.86 -12.19
N VAL A 210 10.66 -7.63 -12.21
CA VAL A 210 9.79 -7.14 -13.29
C VAL A 210 10.59 -6.64 -14.50
N ASP A 211 11.86 -6.28 -14.30
CA ASP A 211 12.72 -5.76 -15.36
C ASP A 211 13.56 -6.88 -16.00
N GLU A 212 14.13 -7.75 -15.16
CA GLU A 212 14.95 -8.88 -15.58
C GLU A 212 14.13 -10.16 -15.82
N GLU A 213 12.85 -10.16 -15.44
CA GLU A 213 11.87 -11.23 -15.73
C GLU A 213 12.25 -12.63 -15.22
N TRP A 214 12.97 -12.69 -14.10
CA TRP A 214 13.24 -13.95 -13.40
C TRP A 214 12.35 -14.12 -12.16
N LEU A 215 12.14 -15.38 -11.80
CA LEU A 215 11.41 -15.80 -10.61
C LEU A 215 12.35 -16.53 -9.66
N ARG A 216 12.32 -16.22 -8.37
CA ARG A 216 13.07 -16.96 -7.33
C ARG A 216 12.20 -17.23 -6.12
N THR A 217 12.39 -18.41 -5.55
CA THR A 217 11.90 -18.75 -4.22
C THR A 217 12.95 -18.34 -3.18
N LEU A 218 12.49 -17.69 -2.13
CA LEU A 218 13.27 -17.18 -1.02
C LEU A 218 12.77 -17.79 0.28
N ALA A 219 13.57 -17.68 1.35
CA ALA A 219 13.19 -18.16 2.66
C ALA A 219 12.27 -17.17 3.39
N MET A 220 11.22 -17.68 4.03
CA MET A 220 10.47 -16.95 5.06
C MET A 220 11.28 -16.87 6.36
N PRO A 221 10.98 -15.92 7.27
CA PRO A 221 11.64 -15.90 8.59
C PRO A 221 11.41 -17.23 9.33
N PRO A 222 12.34 -17.68 10.18
CA PRO A 222 12.18 -18.93 10.91
C PRO A 222 10.95 -18.86 11.84
N ALA A 223 10.17 -19.94 11.87
CA ALA A 223 9.08 -20.07 12.84
C ALA A 223 9.66 -20.35 14.24
N PRO A 224 9.30 -19.60 15.29
CA PRO A 224 9.64 -19.93 16.65
C PRO A 224 8.88 -21.20 17.05
N ASN A 225 9.62 -22.29 17.18
CA ASN A 225 9.20 -23.64 17.60
C ASN A 225 8.22 -24.33 16.61
N GLY A 226 8.66 -25.45 16.05
CA GLY A 226 8.06 -26.14 14.89
C GLY A 226 6.66 -26.76 15.04
N GLY A 227 5.84 -26.31 16.00
CA GLY A 227 4.48 -26.80 16.22
C GLY A 227 3.37 -25.77 15.99
N GLU A 228 3.65 -24.46 16.04
CA GLU A 228 2.62 -23.44 15.96
C GLU A 228 2.37 -22.94 14.53
N LYS A 229 1.08 -22.78 14.18
CA LYS A 229 0.68 -22.28 12.87
C LYS A 229 1.05 -20.81 12.73
N ARG A 230 1.87 -20.48 11.72
CA ARG A 230 2.19 -19.10 11.34
C ARG A 230 0.93 -18.34 10.96
N MET A 231 0.69 -17.21 11.61
CA MET A 231 -0.37 -16.28 11.28
C MET A 231 0.25 -14.95 10.89
N VAL A 232 0.28 -14.70 9.59
CA VAL A 232 0.75 -13.42 9.06
C VAL A 232 -0.43 -12.44 9.09
N LYS A 233 -0.18 -11.25 9.65
CA LYS A 233 -1.16 -10.18 9.85
C LYS A 233 -1.03 -9.03 8.86
N TYR A 234 0.17 -8.83 8.34
CA TYR A 234 0.46 -7.75 7.39
C TYR A 234 1.66 -8.12 6.53
N PHE A 235 1.60 -7.74 5.26
CA PHE A 235 2.71 -7.81 4.32
C PHE A 235 2.62 -6.59 3.40
N GLY A 236 3.64 -5.75 3.41
CA GLY A 236 3.56 -4.45 2.74
C GLY A 236 4.89 -3.73 2.70
N GLU A 237 4.96 -2.74 1.81
CA GLU A 237 6.12 -1.87 1.64
C GLU A 237 5.86 -0.53 2.34
N SER A 238 6.89 0.02 2.98
CA SER A 238 6.86 1.32 3.64
C SER A 238 8.23 1.99 3.54
N CYS A 239 8.29 3.15 2.90
CA CYS A 239 9.49 4.00 2.78
C CYS A 239 10.73 3.30 2.20
N GLY A 240 10.56 2.42 1.22
CA GLY A 240 11.62 1.65 0.59
C GLY A 240 11.97 0.35 1.31
N HIS A 241 11.16 -0.08 2.28
CA HIS A 241 11.39 -1.29 3.07
C HIS A 241 10.20 -2.25 3.00
N LEU A 242 10.50 -3.54 2.80
CA LEU A 242 9.48 -4.60 2.81
C LEU A 242 9.34 -5.15 4.22
N HIS A 243 8.11 -5.17 4.71
CA HIS A 243 7.76 -5.60 6.05
C HIS A 243 6.80 -6.80 6.05
N LEU A 244 7.00 -7.68 7.02
CA LEU A 244 6.15 -8.82 7.29
C LEU A 244 5.82 -8.81 8.78
N ILE A 245 4.52 -8.85 9.12
CA ILE A 245 4.07 -8.95 10.51
C ILE A 245 3.43 -10.30 10.71
N GLU A 246 3.89 -11.03 11.71
CA GLU A 246 3.38 -12.36 12.02
C GLU A 246 3.31 -12.63 13.52
N ASN A 247 2.43 -13.54 13.88
CA ASN A 247 2.39 -14.15 15.19
C ASN A 247 2.22 -15.66 15.10
N TYR A 248 2.48 -16.30 16.23
CA TYR A 248 2.42 -17.74 16.43
C TYR A 248 1.51 -17.98 17.63
N GLY A 249 0.45 -18.75 17.40
CA GLY A 249 -0.56 -19.04 18.41
C GLY A 249 -1.29 -17.80 18.99
N PRO A 250 -2.19 -18.02 19.95
CA PRO A 250 -2.70 -16.99 20.85
C PRO A 250 -1.73 -16.76 22.04
N PRO A 251 -1.76 -15.57 22.68
CA PRO A 251 -2.64 -14.44 22.40
C PRO A 251 -2.27 -13.71 21.10
N THR A 252 -3.27 -13.27 20.33
CA THR A 252 -3.03 -12.62 19.03
C THR A 252 -2.55 -11.18 19.14
N ILE A 253 -2.24 -10.67 20.33
CA ILE A 253 -1.82 -9.28 20.57
C ILE A 253 -0.31 -9.10 20.67
N HIS A 254 0.42 -10.22 20.73
CA HIS A 254 1.87 -10.26 20.61
C HIS A 254 2.25 -10.66 19.20
N PHE A 255 3.10 -9.89 18.55
CA PHE A 255 3.56 -10.20 17.19
C PHE A 255 4.92 -9.58 16.89
N ILE A 256 5.59 -10.17 15.90
CA ILE A 256 6.90 -9.75 15.44
C ILE A 256 6.74 -9.02 14.11
N VAL A 257 7.40 -7.89 13.98
CA VAL A 257 7.57 -7.18 12.72
C VAL A 257 8.95 -7.49 12.19
N TYR A 258 9.01 -8.16 11.04
CA TYR A 258 10.22 -8.39 10.28
C TYR A 258 10.40 -7.32 9.19
N GLU A 259 11.65 -7.05 8.89
CA GLU A 259 12.07 -6.27 7.73
C GLU A 259 12.99 -7.13 6.86
N MET A 260 12.80 -7.06 5.54
CA MET A 260 13.70 -7.70 4.59
C MET A 260 14.95 -6.84 4.40
N GLY A 261 16.12 -7.44 4.60
CA GLY A 261 17.39 -6.82 4.31
C GLY A 261 17.57 -6.47 2.83
N ARG A 262 18.39 -5.46 2.56
CA ARG A 262 18.66 -4.98 1.19
C ARG A 262 19.14 -6.14 0.31
N ASN A 263 18.75 -6.10 -0.97
CA ASN A 263 19.07 -7.14 -1.94
C ASN A 263 18.64 -8.55 -1.51
N TYR A 264 17.56 -8.66 -0.74
CA TYR A 264 17.04 -9.93 -0.21
C TYR A 264 18.05 -10.69 0.66
N SER A 265 18.87 -9.99 1.44
CA SER A 265 19.90 -10.60 2.30
C SER A 265 19.35 -11.44 3.46
N GLY A 266 18.03 -11.39 3.69
CA GLY A 266 17.34 -12.15 4.72
C GLY A 266 16.43 -11.29 5.59
N TRP A 267 15.51 -11.94 6.29
CA TRP A 267 14.60 -11.29 7.23
C TRP A 267 15.29 -11.06 8.57
N PHE A 268 15.09 -9.89 9.17
CA PHE A 268 15.52 -9.59 10.54
C PHE A 268 14.37 -8.99 11.34
N VAL A 269 14.39 -9.22 12.66
CA VAL A 269 13.39 -8.66 13.58
C VAL A 269 13.62 -7.15 13.68
N LYS A 270 12.61 -6.37 13.30
CA LYS A 270 12.63 -4.91 13.39
C LYS A 270 11.93 -4.42 14.65
N TYR A 271 10.75 -4.97 14.98
CA TYR A 271 10.01 -4.65 16.20
C TYR A 271 9.37 -5.90 16.81
N VAL A 272 9.21 -5.89 18.13
CA VAL A 272 8.36 -6.84 18.86
C VAL A 272 7.24 -6.03 19.50
N VAL A 273 6.01 -6.29 19.08
CA VAL A 273 4.84 -5.50 19.44
C VAL A 273 3.99 -6.25 20.45
N ASP A 274 3.56 -5.53 21.49
CA ASP A 274 2.64 -5.98 22.51
C ASP A 274 1.49 -4.98 22.63
N LEU A 275 0.28 -5.40 22.25
CA LEU A 275 -0.92 -4.57 22.33
C LEU A 275 -1.71 -4.77 23.63
N ASP A 276 -1.20 -5.52 24.62
CA ASP A 276 -1.87 -5.73 25.92
C ASP A 276 -2.31 -4.41 26.60
N PRO A 277 -1.48 -3.34 26.66
CA PRO A 277 -1.92 -2.06 27.22
C PRO A 277 -3.10 -1.44 26.47
N VAL A 278 -3.14 -1.59 25.13
CA VAL A 278 -4.24 -1.10 24.31
C VAL A 278 -5.52 -1.89 24.62
N MET A 279 -5.42 -3.21 24.71
CA MET A 279 -6.57 -4.07 24.99
C MET A 279 -7.13 -3.86 26.39
N LYS A 280 -6.27 -3.51 27.36
CA LYS A 280 -6.69 -3.10 28.71
C LYS A 280 -7.43 -1.76 28.70
N ALA A 281 -7.01 -0.81 27.86
CA ALA A 281 -7.69 0.47 27.70
C ALA A 281 -9.03 0.36 26.94
N PHE A 282 -9.16 -0.64 26.06
CA PHE A 282 -10.35 -0.87 25.21
C PHE A 282 -10.84 -2.33 25.30
N PRO A 283 -11.36 -2.76 26.46
CA PRO A 283 -11.75 -4.16 26.69
C PRO A 283 -12.95 -4.61 25.84
N GLU A 284 -13.71 -3.68 25.24
CA GLU A 284 -14.80 -3.98 24.31
C GLU A 284 -14.36 -4.71 23.03
N SER A 285 -13.07 -4.69 22.73
CA SER A 285 -12.46 -5.33 21.56
C SER A 285 -12.27 -6.86 21.67
N MET A 286 -12.46 -7.42 22.87
CA MET A 286 -12.29 -8.84 23.13
C MET A 286 -13.45 -9.66 22.54
N ASN A 287 -13.14 -10.65 21.70
CA ASN A 287 -14.14 -11.53 21.11
C ASN A 287 -14.67 -12.53 22.14
N ARG A 288 -15.83 -12.27 22.73
CA ARG A 288 -16.48 -13.20 23.67
C ARG A 288 -17.34 -14.28 22.99
N GLY A 289 -17.38 -14.31 21.65
CA GLY A 289 -18.39 -15.05 20.87
C GLY A 289 -17.99 -16.41 20.32
N VAL A 290 -16.74 -16.86 20.48
CA VAL A 290 -16.31 -18.21 20.04
C VAL A 290 -16.18 -19.10 21.26
N GLY A 291 -17.00 -20.15 21.32
CA GLY A 291 -17.13 -21.09 22.45
C GLY A 291 -15.91 -21.99 22.68
N SER A 292 -14.74 -21.39 22.96
CA SER A 292 -13.63 -22.05 23.62
C SER A 292 -13.07 -21.07 24.66
N SER A 293 -13.25 -21.43 25.92
CA SER A 293 -12.97 -20.63 27.11
C SER A 293 -11.51 -20.21 27.35
N ASP A 294 -10.56 -20.44 26.43
CA ASP A 294 -9.12 -20.33 26.76
C ASP A 294 -8.21 -19.66 25.70
N LEU A 295 -8.72 -19.07 24.62
CA LEU A 295 -7.86 -18.49 23.57
C LEU A 295 -8.16 -17.00 23.36
N ASN A 296 -7.28 -16.13 23.85
CA ASN A 296 -7.31 -14.66 23.74
C ASN A 296 -7.22 -14.16 22.28
N TYR A 297 -8.27 -14.38 21.50
CA TYR A 297 -8.41 -13.87 20.13
C TYR A 297 -9.04 -12.48 20.15
N TYR A 298 -8.22 -11.46 19.91
CA TYR A 298 -8.68 -10.08 19.77
C TYR A 298 -9.06 -9.77 18.31
N MET A 299 -10.15 -9.03 18.12
CA MET A 299 -10.64 -8.64 16.80
C MET A 299 -9.99 -7.33 16.37
N PHE A 300 -8.81 -7.41 15.78
CA PHE A 300 -8.15 -6.28 15.12
C PHE A 300 -7.54 -6.69 13.78
N LEU A 301 -7.43 -5.73 12.88
CA LEU A 301 -6.72 -5.87 11.60
C LEU A 301 -5.64 -4.80 11.51
N ILE A 302 -4.43 -5.19 11.13
CA ILE A 302 -3.38 -4.23 10.82
C ILE A 302 -3.69 -3.62 9.46
N LEU A 303 -3.93 -2.31 9.43
CA LEU A 303 -4.22 -1.55 8.22
C LEU A 303 -2.92 -1.18 7.50
N THR A 304 -1.95 -0.63 8.23
CA THR A 304 -0.65 -0.28 7.69
C THR A 304 0.43 -0.23 8.75
N LEU A 305 1.67 -0.43 8.32
CA LEU A 305 2.87 -0.03 9.03
C LEU A 305 3.49 1.16 8.29
N THR A 306 3.61 2.30 8.97
CA THR A 306 4.20 3.51 8.41
C THR A 306 5.57 3.72 9.04
N ARG A 307 6.61 3.56 8.23
CA ARG A 307 7.97 3.91 8.61
C ARG A 307 8.16 5.42 8.50
N MET A 308 8.86 6.00 9.47
CA MET A 308 9.31 7.39 9.42
C MET A 308 10.84 7.45 9.37
N GLY A 309 11.40 8.53 8.83
CA GLY A 309 12.85 8.65 8.59
C GLY A 309 13.72 8.56 9.85
N ASN A 310 13.20 8.93 11.02
CA ASN A 310 13.91 8.84 12.31
C ASN A 310 13.64 7.54 13.08
N ASP A 311 12.88 6.59 12.53
CA ASP A 311 12.33 5.38 13.17
C ASP A 311 11.46 5.66 14.43
N GLU A 312 11.77 6.66 15.26
CA GLU A 312 11.06 7.11 16.48
C GLU A 312 9.59 7.45 16.24
N GLU A 313 9.25 7.97 15.07
CA GLU A 313 7.87 8.30 14.70
C GLU A 313 7.16 7.18 13.92
N SER A 314 7.82 6.02 13.72
CA SER A 314 7.19 4.90 13.03
C SER A 314 6.02 4.36 13.83
N PHE A 315 4.93 4.04 13.14
CA PHE A 315 3.71 3.61 13.80
C PHE A 315 2.99 2.49 13.06
N LEU A 316 2.21 1.75 13.82
CA LEU A 316 1.23 0.80 13.35
C LEU A 316 -0.15 1.46 13.38
N LEU A 317 -0.92 1.30 12.31
CA LEU A 317 -2.35 1.60 12.31
C LEU A 317 -3.13 0.29 12.24
N PHE A 318 -4.07 0.10 13.17
CA PHE A 318 -4.91 -1.09 13.20
C PHE A 318 -6.35 -0.75 13.61
N THR A 319 -7.29 -1.64 13.31
CA THR A 319 -8.69 -1.48 13.66
C THR A 319 -9.01 -2.03 15.04
N LEU A 320 -9.84 -1.31 15.77
CA LEU A 320 -10.67 -1.87 16.84
C LEU A 320 -12.14 -1.74 16.39
N PRO A 321 -13.11 -2.36 17.08
CA PRO A 321 -14.52 -2.12 16.80
C PRO A 321 -14.84 -0.61 16.76
N ALA A 322 -15.40 -0.16 15.64
CA ALA A 322 -15.80 1.23 15.37
C ALA A 322 -14.68 2.30 15.36
N LYS A 323 -13.40 1.95 15.47
CA LYS A 323 -12.30 2.94 15.44
C LYS A 323 -11.00 2.40 14.83
N ALA A 324 -10.14 3.29 14.36
CA ALA A 324 -8.75 2.99 14.03
C ALA A 324 -7.83 3.56 15.11
N MET A 325 -6.85 2.76 15.53
CA MET A 325 -5.86 3.10 16.54
C MET A 325 -4.49 3.26 15.91
N ARG A 326 -3.76 4.28 16.34
CA ARG A 326 -2.35 4.48 16.03
C ARG A 326 -1.54 4.02 17.24
N TYR A 327 -0.50 3.22 16.99
CA TYR A 327 0.44 2.76 18.00
C TYR A 327 1.86 3.09 17.55
N ASN A 328 2.56 3.89 18.32
CA ASN A 328 3.96 4.23 18.07
C ASN A 328 4.84 3.02 18.39
N LEU A 329 5.67 2.60 17.43
CA LEU A 329 6.49 1.39 17.54
C LEU A 329 7.73 1.57 18.43
N SER A 330 8.11 2.81 18.72
CA SER A 330 9.31 3.17 19.47
C SER A 330 9.01 3.41 20.95
N ASP A 331 8.08 4.30 21.26
CA ASP A 331 7.72 4.65 22.65
C ASP A 331 6.52 3.85 23.20
N LYS A 332 5.87 3.03 22.34
CA LYS A 332 4.73 2.17 22.68
C LYS A 332 3.47 2.91 23.11
N THR A 333 3.40 4.22 22.85
CA THR A 333 2.21 5.03 23.07
C THR A 333 1.14 4.70 22.03
N PHE A 334 -0.12 4.96 22.35
CA PHE A 334 -1.23 4.76 21.43
C PHE A 334 -2.27 5.87 21.57
N GLU A 335 -2.87 6.20 20.45
CA GLU A 335 -3.93 7.20 20.35
C GLU A 335 -5.00 6.74 19.36
N LYS A 336 -6.21 7.30 19.52
CA LYS A 336 -7.28 7.08 18.55
C LYS A 336 -7.02 7.95 17.32
N ALA A 337 -6.91 7.31 16.16
CA ALA A 337 -6.64 8.00 14.90
C ALA A 337 -7.93 8.43 14.18
N PHE A 338 -8.96 7.58 14.19
CA PHE A 338 -10.18 7.79 13.41
C PHE A 338 -11.38 7.03 13.99
N ASP A 339 -12.56 7.62 13.96
CA ASP A 339 -13.83 6.95 14.30
C ASP A 339 -14.56 6.52 13.03
N PHE A 340 -15.00 5.26 12.97
CA PHE A 340 -15.94 4.81 11.94
C PHE A 340 -17.35 5.19 12.37
N GLU A 341 -18.17 5.76 11.48
CA GLU A 341 -19.56 6.15 11.82
C GLU A 341 -20.37 4.98 12.42
N GLU A 342 -21.21 5.25 13.43
CA GLU A 342 -22.01 4.23 14.12
C GLU A 342 -23.04 3.57 13.19
N GLY A 343 -23.28 2.25 13.38
CA GLY A 343 -24.22 1.46 12.58
C GLY A 343 -23.66 0.94 11.25
N ARG A 344 -22.39 1.22 10.94
CA ARG A 344 -21.77 0.97 9.62
C ARG A 344 -20.74 -0.15 9.58
N VAL A 345 -20.23 -0.58 10.73
CA VAL A 345 -19.42 -1.81 10.89
C VAL A 345 -20.27 -2.79 11.69
N ARG A 346 -20.99 -3.69 11.01
CA ARG A 346 -21.66 -4.78 11.72
C ARG A 346 -20.58 -5.62 12.42
N ARG A 347 -20.85 -5.99 13.68
CA ARG A 347 -20.12 -7.02 14.47
C ARG A 347 -19.89 -8.34 13.69
N GLU A 348 -20.65 -8.56 12.62
CA GLU A 348 -20.68 -9.78 11.81
C GLU A 348 -19.80 -9.72 10.54
N ILE A 349 -19.11 -8.60 10.24
CA ILE A 349 -18.23 -8.46 9.05
C ILE A 349 -16.75 -8.57 9.46
N PHE A 350 -16.44 -9.52 10.34
CA PHE A 350 -15.10 -10.08 10.41
C PHE A 350 -15.19 -11.49 9.83
N PRO A 351 -15.31 -11.64 8.49
CA PRO A 351 -15.02 -12.94 7.94
C PRO A 351 -13.59 -13.29 8.35
N ILE A 352 -13.40 -14.58 8.61
CA ILE A 352 -12.23 -15.33 9.06
C ILE A 352 -10.99 -15.18 8.12
N VAL A 353 -10.88 -14.09 7.36
CA VAL A 353 -9.84 -13.84 6.37
C VAL A 353 -9.10 -12.53 6.74
N PRO A 354 -8.04 -12.62 7.56
CA PRO A 354 -7.31 -11.45 8.06
C PRO A 354 -6.31 -10.96 7.02
N TRP A 355 -6.74 -10.39 5.89
CA TRP A 355 -5.77 -9.96 4.89
C TRP A 355 -6.21 -8.67 4.20
N ASN A 356 -5.32 -7.70 4.24
CA ASN A 356 -5.48 -6.25 4.08
C ASN A 356 -6.33 -5.74 2.89
N ASP A 357 -7.37 -4.99 3.22
CA ASP A 357 -8.26 -4.25 2.30
C ASP A 357 -8.00 -2.73 2.38
N ALA A 358 -6.81 -2.37 2.85
CA ALA A 358 -6.30 -1.01 2.95
C ALA A 358 -5.34 -0.71 1.80
N PHE A 359 -5.57 0.39 1.09
CA PHE A 359 -4.78 0.82 -0.06
C PHE A 359 -4.17 2.20 0.20
N PRO A 360 -2.85 2.28 0.42
CA PRO A 360 -2.14 3.55 0.55
C PRO A 360 -2.44 4.53 -0.58
N TYR A 361 -2.82 5.74 -0.20
CA TYR A 361 -2.96 6.88 -1.09
C TYR A 361 -1.75 7.79 -0.91
N ILE A 362 -1.02 8.00 -2.00
CA ILE A 362 0.10 8.93 -2.09
C ILE A 362 -0.28 9.95 -3.14
N GLU A 363 -0.32 11.23 -2.76
CA GLU A 363 -0.43 12.29 -3.76
C GLU A 363 0.84 12.25 -4.63
N SER A 364 0.70 12.28 -5.95
CA SER A 364 1.82 12.20 -6.88
C SER A 364 1.65 13.15 -8.07
N LEU A 365 2.77 13.55 -8.68
CA LEU A 365 2.80 14.23 -9.98
C LEU A 365 2.85 13.26 -11.16
N ALA A 366 2.86 11.94 -10.88
CA ALA A 366 2.74 10.93 -11.91
C ALA A 366 1.41 11.14 -12.66
N CYS A 367 1.50 11.31 -13.98
CA CYS A 367 0.34 11.36 -14.86
C CYS A 367 0.40 10.07 -15.67
N VAL A 368 -0.61 9.22 -15.49
CA VAL A 368 -0.76 7.93 -16.17
C VAL A 368 -1.83 8.03 -17.25
#